data_AF-A0A7Y0XDE2-F1
#
_entry.id   AF-A0A7Y0XDE2-F1
#
_cell.length_a   1.000
_cell.length_b   1.000
_cell.length_c   1.000
_cell.angle_alpha   90.00
_cell.angle_beta   90.00
_cell.angle_gamma   90.00
#
_symmetry.space_group_name_H-M   'P 1'
#
loop_
_entity.id
_entity.type
_entity.pdbx_description
1 polymer ?
#
loop_
_entity_poly.entity_id
_entity_poly.type
_entity_poly.pdbx_seq_one_letter_code
_entity_poly.pdbx_strand_id
1 'polypeptide(L)'
;TEISQYRDVESTNMYDIMVNRDGVSHDDMMAILAQKSRDNSRTPMQWNSAKHAGFTEGTPWLEVAQNYSEINAEAAVADLN
;
A
#
# COMPACT_ATOMS: atom_id res chain seq x y z
N THR A 1 -2.67 9.61 2.19
CA THR A 1 -1.50 8.74 2.04
C THR A 1 -0.30 9.54 2.46
N GLU A 2 0.52 9.03 3.36
CA GLU A 2 1.68 9.72 3.94
C GLU A 2 2.97 8.99 3.56
N ILE A 3 4.10 9.71 3.48
CA ILE A 3 5.40 9.08 3.14
C ILE A 3 5.80 7.99 4.15
N SER A 4 5.38 8.12 5.42
CA SER A 4 5.63 7.13 6.47
C SER A 4 4.94 5.78 6.28
N GLN A 5 3.97 5.71 5.35
CA GLN A 5 3.30 4.45 4.99
C GLN A 5 4.14 3.61 4.02
N TYR A 6 5.12 4.21 3.34
CA TYR A 6 6.08 3.49 2.50
C TYR A 6 7.21 2.93 3.37
N ARG A 7 7.55 1.66 3.15
CA ARG A 7 8.65 0.94 3.83
C ARG A 7 9.81 0.65 2.89
N ASP A 8 9.59 0.80 1.59
CA ASP A 8 10.58 0.63 0.55
C ASP A 8 11.66 1.73 0.60
N VAL A 9 12.90 1.30 0.81
CA VAL A 9 14.07 2.21 0.94
C VAL A 9 14.29 3.05 -0.32
N GLU A 10 14.00 2.49 -1.50
CA GLU A 10 14.06 3.22 -2.77
C GLU A 10 13.05 4.36 -2.79
N SER A 11 11.80 4.09 -2.40
CA SER A 11 10.73 5.10 -2.29
C SER A 11 11.10 6.22 -1.31
N THR A 12 11.65 5.89 -0.13
CA THR A 12 12.06 6.90 0.87
C THR A 12 13.26 7.73 0.40
N ASN A 13 14.24 7.11 -0.27
CA ASN A 13 15.41 7.81 -0.79
C ASN A 13 15.05 8.73 -1.95
N MET A 14 14.18 8.26 -2.86
CA MET A 14 13.69 9.07 -3.97
C MET A 14 12.93 10.28 -3.46
N TYR A 15 12.08 10.10 -2.43
CA TYR A 15 11.38 11.20 -1.80
C TYR A 15 12.34 12.24 -1.21
N ASP A 16 13.39 11.82 -0.49
CA ASP A 16 14.39 12.75 0.07
C ASP A 16 15.09 13.56 -1.03
N ILE A 17 15.52 12.90 -2.11
CA ILE A 17 16.19 13.58 -3.22
C ILE A 17 15.24 14.56 -3.90
N MET A 18 14.07 14.08 -4.33
CA MET A 18 13.18 14.87 -5.18
C MET A 18 12.53 16.02 -4.41
N VAL A 19 12.07 15.78 -3.18
CA VAL A 19 11.35 16.79 -2.39
C VAL A 19 12.29 17.68 -1.60
N ASN A 20 13.23 17.10 -0.83
CA ASN A 20 14.08 17.89 0.07
C ASN A 20 15.28 18.53 -0.62
N ARG A 21 15.77 17.96 -1.76
CA ARG A 21 16.96 18.48 -2.45
C ARG A 21 16.63 19.16 -3.77
N ASP A 22 15.73 18.59 -4.56
CA ASP A 22 15.45 19.07 -5.93
C ASP A 22 14.19 19.95 -6.02
N GLY A 23 13.44 20.10 -4.92
CA GLY A 23 12.32 21.04 -4.81
C GLY A 23 11.03 20.62 -5.52
N VAL A 24 10.87 19.33 -5.83
CA VAL A 24 9.60 18.77 -6.29
C VAL A 24 8.56 18.88 -5.17
N SER A 25 7.31 19.19 -5.53
CA SER A 25 6.27 19.31 -4.52
C SER A 25 6.01 17.96 -3.85
N HIS A 26 5.66 18.00 -2.55
CA HIS A 26 5.26 16.81 -1.80
C HIS A 26 4.14 16.06 -2.53
N ASP A 27 3.11 16.78 -2.97
CA ASP A 27 1.93 16.21 -3.61
C ASP A 27 2.27 15.49 -4.92
N ASP A 28 3.12 16.09 -5.76
CA ASP A 28 3.57 15.46 -7.01
C ASP A 28 4.39 14.19 -6.73
N MET A 29 5.29 14.24 -5.75
CA MET A 29 6.09 13.07 -5.37
C MET A 29 5.21 11.96 -4.81
N MET A 30 4.23 12.28 -3.97
CA MET A 30 3.28 11.31 -3.43
C MET A 30 2.41 10.69 -4.54
N ALA A 31 2.01 11.46 -5.56
CA ALA A 31 1.31 10.93 -6.73
C ALA A 31 2.18 9.97 -7.55
N ILE A 32 3.48 10.27 -7.71
CA ILE A 32 4.45 9.37 -8.36
C ILE A 32 4.61 8.08 -7.56
N LEU A 33 4.81 8.17 -6.24
CA LEU A 33 4.95 6.99 -5.37
C LEU A 33 3.68 6.12 -5.38
N ALA A 34 2.49 6.74 -5.37
CA ALA A 34 1.23 6.02 -5.47
C ALA A 34 1.13 5.17 -6.74
N GLN A 35 1.78 5.57 -7.84
CA GLN A 35 1.76 4.81 -9.10
C GLN A 35 2.96 3.87 -9.28
N LYS A 36 4.13 4.22 -8.74
CA LYS A 36 5.40 3.57 -9.08
C LYS A 36 6.03 2.79 -7.94
N SER A 37 5.61 3.01 -6.70
CA SER A 37 6.24 2.33 -5.56
C SER A 37 6.02 0.83 -5.63
N ARG A 38 7.08 0.09 -5.28
CA ARG A 38 7.06 -1.37 -5.18
C ARG A 38 6.20 -1.86 -4.02
N ASP A 39 5.94 -1.01 -3.02
CA ASP A 39 5.10 -1.39 -1.89
C ASP A 39 3.63 -1.59 -2.29
N ASN A 40 3.19 -1.01 -3.40
CA ASN A 40 1.84 -1.23 -3.94
C ASN A 40 1.54 -2.72 -4.19
N SER A 41 2.54 -3.49 -4.64
CA SER A 41 2.42 -4.94 -4.88
C SER A 41 2.84 -5.81 -3.69
N ARG A 42 3.25 -5.20 -2.57
CA ARG A 42 3.69 -5.89 -1.34
C ARG A 42 2.69 -5.74 -0.20
N THR A 43 1.59 -5.01 -0.41
CA THR A 43 0.50 -4.96 0.56
C THR A 43 0.06 -6.39 0.91
N PRO A 44 -0.29 -6.66 2.17
CA PRO A 44 -0.66 -8.02 2.58
C PRO A 44 -1.83 -8.59 1.75
N MET A 45 -1.78 -9.90 1.51
CA MET A 45 -2.81 -10.61 0.73
C MET A 45 -4.19 -10.49 1.38
N GLN A 46 -5.22 -10.27 0.55
CA GLN A 46 -6.60 -10.07 0.99
C GLN A 46 -7.38 -11.39 0.94
N TRP A 47 -7.32 -12.18 2.01
CA TRP A 47 -7.96 -13.50 2.07
C TRP A 47 -9.48 -13.41 2.30
N ASN A 48 -9.92 -12.56 3.21
CA ASN A 48 -11.33 -12.38 3.56
C ASN A 48 -11.61 -10.96 4.10
N SER A 49 -12.83 -10.73 4.58
CA SER A 49 -13.28 -9.43 5.14
C SER A 49 -12.94 -9.23 6.63
N ALA A 50 -12.23 -10.18 7.26
CA ALA A 50 -11.85 -10.06 8.66
C ALA A 50 -10.71 -9.05 8.87
N LYS A 51 -10.36 -8.78 10.13
CA LYS A 51 -9.25 -7.87 10.50
C LYS A 51 -7.98 -8.19 9.70
N HIS A 52 -7.35 -7.15 9.16
CA HIS A 52 -6.18 -7.27 8.27
C HIS A 52 -6.39 -8.22 7.09
N ALA A 53 -7.61 -8.26 6.56
CA ALA A 53 -8.04 -9.15 5.48
C ALA A 53 -7.77 -10.65 5.73
N GLY A 54 -7.72 -11.07 6.99
CA GLY A 54 -7.36 -12.44 7.37
C GLY A 54 -5.89 -12.79 7.19
N PHE A 55 -5.02 -11.81 6.89
CA PHE A 55 -3.58 -12.03 6.73
C PHE A 55 -2.87 -12.35 8.05
N THR A 56 -3.24 -11.66 9.13
CA THR A 56 -2.64 -11.85 10.46
C THR A 56 -3.59 -11.35 11.56
N GLU A 57 -3.49 -11.94 12.75
CA GLU A 57 -4.17 -11.44 13.96
C GLU A 57 -3.39 -10.29 14.64
N GLY A 58 -2.07 -10.24 14.40
CA GLY A 58 -1.14 -9.23 14.92
C GLY A 58 -1.16 -7.94 14.11
N THR A 59 -0.05 -7.20 14.11
CA THR A 59 0.11 -5.99 13.29
C THR A 59 0.87 -6.33 12.02
N PRO A 60 0.29 -6.15 10.82
CA PRO A 60 1.00 -6.39 9.59
C PRO A 60 2.11 -5.34 9.40
N TRP A 61 3.20 -5.75 8.75
CA TRP A 61 4.38 -4.89 8.53
C TRP A 61 4.12 -3.74 7.54
N LEU A 62 3.15 -3.93 6.65
CA LEU A 62 2.52 -2.92 5.79
C LEU A 62 1.02 -2.91 6.04
N GLU A 63 0.40 -1.75 5.90
CA GLU A 63 -1.06 -1.65 5.96
C GLU A 63 -1.70 -2.42 4.80
N VAL A 64 -2.83 -3.06 5.09
CA VAL A 64 -3.66 -3.72 4.07
C VAL A 64 -4.40 -2.64 3.29
N ALA A 65 -4.57 -2.83 1.97
CA ALA A 65 -5.35 -1.88 1.19
C ALA A 65 -6.80 -1.84 1.69
N GLN A 66 -7.35 -0.63 1.83
CA GLN A 66 -8.63 -0.39 2.53
C GLN A 66 -9.83 -1.06 1.85
N ASN A 67 -9.69 -1.49 0.60
CA ASN A 67 -10.74 -2.14 -0.18
C ASN A 67 -10.89 -3.64 0.12
N TYR A 68 -10.14 -4.21 1.08
CA TYR A 68 -10.18 -5.65 1.37
C TYR A 68 -11.55 -6.18 1.81
N SER A 69 -12.42 -5.33 2.36
CA SER A 69 -13.80 -5.70 2.71
C SER A 69 -14.65 -6.05 1.48
N GLU A 70 -14.33 -5.45 0.33
CA GLU A 70 -15.03 -5.64 -0.95
C GLU A 70 -14.26 -6.59 -1.88
N ILE A 71 -12.93 -6.44 -1.94
CA ILE A 71 -12.05 -7.23 -2.81
C ILE A 71 -11.28 -8.22 -1.93
N ASN A 72 -11.68 -9.48 -1.90
CA ASN A 72 -10.94 -10.53 -1.20
C ASN A 72 -11.18 -11.91 -1.84
N ALA A 73 -10.31 -12.86 -1.52
CA ALA A 73 -10.36 -14.21 -2.10
C ALA A 73 -11.66 -14.95 -1.74
N GLU A 74 -12.15 -14.82 -0.51
CA GLU A 74 -13.41 -15.43 -0.07
C GLU A 74 -14.60 -14.96 -0.92
N ALA A 75 -14.75 -13.63 -1.11
CA ALA A 75 -15.78 -13.05 -1.94
C ALA A 75 -15.63 -13.47 -3.42
N ALA A 76 -14.42 -13.47 -3.95
CA ALA A 76 -14.15 -13.84 -5.34
C ALA A 76 -14.45 -15.33 -5.63
N VAL A 77 -14.22 -16.23 -4.67
CA VAL A 77 -14.55 -17.66 -4.80
C VAL A 77 -16.06 -17.90 -4.67
N ALA A 78 -16.76 -17.09 -3.89
CA ALA A 78 -18.20 -17.19 -3.69
C ALA A 78 -19.03 -16.57 -4.83
N ASP A 79 -18.42 -15.72 -5.67
CA ASP A 79 -19.08 -15.09 -6.81
C ASP A 79 -19.36 -16.10 -7.93
N LEU A 80 -20.63 -16.32 -8.23
CA LEU A 80 -21.10 -17.19 -9.29
C LEU A 80 -21.26 -16.33 -10.57
N ASN A 81 -20.22 -16.34 -11.41
CA ASN A 81 -20.15 -15.60 -12.69
C ASN A 81 -21.46 -15.56 -13.49
#